data_AF-A0A4Z1R8N9-F1
#
_entry.id   AF-A0A4Z1R8N9-F1
#
_cell.length_a   1.000
_cell.length_b   1.000
_cell.length_c   1.000
_cell.angle_alpha   90.00
_cell.angle_beta   90.00
_cell.angle_gamma   90.00
#
_symmetry.space_group_name_H-M   'P 1'
#
loop_
_entity.id
_entity.type
_entity.pdbx_description
1 polymer ?
#
loop_
_entity_poly.entity_id
_entity_poly.type
_entity_poly.pdbx_seq_one_letter_code
_entity_poly.pdbx_strand_id
1 'polypeptide(L)'
;MRDMVETIEGWRCIGCGKVDAPAPCIGICQDRRVELVLAHDYAELAWRVEQLEAALALIARVTPKPDQLDASWAALQQRARTLLGEHGS
;
A
#
# COMPACT_ATOMS: atom_id res chain seq x y z
N MET A 1 -2.60 16.88 -4.82
CA MET A 1 -1.18 16.84 -4.41
C MET A 1 -0.93 15.41 -3.97
N ARG A 2 0.05 14.67 -4.53
CA ARG A 2 0.42 13.39 -3.95
C ARG A 2 1.10 13.73 -2.63
N ASP A 3 0.45 13.46 -1.51
CA ASP A 3 1.14 13.53 -0.22
C ASP A 3 2.24 12.48 -0.27
N MET A 4 3.47 12.97 -0.31
CA MET A 4 4.66 12.14 -0.29
C MET A 4 4.77 11.60 1.13
N VAL A 5 4.71 10.28 1.26
CA VAL A 5 4.86 9.60 2.55
C VAL A 5 6.15 10.07 3.22
N GLU A 6 6.06 10.51 4.47
CA GLU A 6 7.23 10.96 5.22
C GLU A 6 8.18 9.78 5.44
N THR A 7 9.45 9.99 5.10
CA THR A 7 10.51 9.01 5.31
C THR A 7 11.55 9.54 6.29
N ILE A 8 12.19 8.62 7.00
CA ILE A 8 13.38 8.89 7.80
C ILE A 8 14.55 8.08 7.26
N GLU A 9 15.74 8.65 7.30
CA GLU A 9 16.95 7.88 7.04
C GLU A 9 17.30 7.04 8.26
N GLY A 10 17.66 5.77 8.04
CA GLY A 10 18.11 4.84 9.05
C GLY A 10 19.25 3.96 8.58
N TRP A 11 19.77 3.12 9.46
CA TRP A 11 20.85 2.19 9.17
C TRP A 11 20.40 0.77 9.43
N ARG A 12 20.47 -0.09 8.41
CA ARG A 12 20.11 -1.51 8.55
C ARG A 12 21.31 -2.40 8.31
N CYS A 13 21.59 -3.31 9.24
CA CYS A 13 22.57 -4.36 9.03
C CYS A 13 22.05 -5.36 7.97
N ILE A 14 22.80 -5.55 6.88
CA ILE A 14 22.43 -6.52 5.83
C ILE A 14 22.69 -7.98 6.22
N GLY A 15 23.45 -8.23 7.30
CA GLY A 15 23.71 -9.56 7.83
C GLY A 15 22.62 -10.06 8.78
N CYS A 16 22.26 -9.25 9.79
CA CYS A 16 21.33 -9.66 10.85
C CYS A 16 19.99 -8.88 10.87
N GLY A 17 19.84 -7.82 10.06
CA GLY A 17 18.59 -7.08 9.91
C GLY A 17 18.29 -6.01 10.96
N LYS A 18 19.22 -5.74 11.90
CA LYS A 18 19.09 -4.70 12.94
C LYS A 18 19.00 -3.29 12.34
N VAL A 19 18.08 -2.45 12.85
CA VAL A 19 17.77 -1.09 12.31
C VAL A 19 18.22 0.06 13.23
N ASP A 20 18.45 -0.22 14.51
CA ASP A 20 18.98 0.76 15.47
C ASP A 20 19.97 0.07 16.42
N ALA A 21 21.17 0.62 16.58
CA ALA A 21 22.23 0.01 17.39
C ALA A 21 22.93 1.01 18.31
N PRO A 22 22.64 0.98 19.62
CA PRO A 22 23.57 1.47 20.64
C PRO A 22 24.58 0.38 21.08
N ALA A 23 24.81 -0.67 20.27
CA ALA A 23 25.69 -1.78 20.66
C ALA A 23 26.88 -1.92 19.71
N PRO A 24 28.10 -2.23 20.22
CA PRO A 24 29.31 -2.29 19.43
C PRO A 24 29.21 -3.37 18.35
N CYS A 25 29.44 -2.98 17.10
CA CYS A 25 29.59 -3.90 15.98
C CYS A 25 30.83 -4.77 16.19
N ILE A 26 30.68 -6.09 16.21
CA ILE A 26 31.78 -7.05 16.37
C ILE A 26 32.57 -7.32 15.06
N GLY A 27 32.42 -6.46 14.05
CA GLY A 27 33.22 -6.48 12.81
C GLY A 27 32.68 -7.34 11.66
N ILE A 28 31.48 -7.92 11.76
CA ILE A 28 30.86 -8.76 10.71
C ILE A 28 29.56 -8.14 10.15
N CYS A 29 28.96 -7.19 10.87
CA CYS A 29 27.75 -6.51 10.43
C CYS A 29 28.13 -5.35 9.50
N GLN A 30 27.59 -5.33 8.28
CA GLN A 30 27.67 -4.18 7.38
C GLN A 30 26.36 -3.43 7.45
N ASP A 31 26.38 -2.20 7.96
CA ASP A 31 25.22 -1.32 7.95
C ASP A 31 25.10 -0.63 6.59
N ARG A 32 23.87 -0.57 6.07
CA ARG A 32 23.52 0.16 4.86
C ARG A 32 22.50 1.22 5.21
N ARG A 33 22.70 2.42 4.66
CA ARG A 33 21.70 3.48 4.71
C ARG A 33 20.44 2.98 4.01
N VAL A 34 19.31 3.14 4.66
CA VAL A 34 17.97 2.80 4.17
C VAL A 34 17.01 3.95 4.45
N GLU A 35 15.93 4.01 3.69
CA GLU A 35 14.79 4.87 3.99
C GLU A 35 13.74 4.02 4.70
N LEU A 36 13.21 4.56 5.79
CA LEU A 36 12.20 3.92 6.61
C LEU A 36 10.95 4.79 6.60
N VAL A 37 9.80 4.12 6.65
CA VAL A 37 8.49 4.71 6.86
C VAL A 37 7.92 4.17 8.16
N LEU A 38 7.01 4.89 8.79
CA LEU A 38 6.26 4.34 9.90
C LEU A 38 5.44 3.14 9.42
N ALA A 39 5.44 2.07 10.23
CA ALA A 39 4.73 0.85 9.87
C ALA A 39 3.22 1.07 9.64
N HIS A 40 2.63 2.08 10.29
CA HIS A 40 1.22 2.41 10.11
C HIS A 40 0.93 2.99 8.72
N ASP A 41 1.80 3.85 8.18
CA ASP A 41 1.64 4.39 6.82
C ASP A 41 1.72 3.26 5.78
N TYR A 42 2.65 2.33 5.97
CA TYR A 42 2.74 1.14 5.12
C TYR A 42 1.48 0.29 5.21
N ALA A 43 0.96 0.05 6.42
CA ALA A 43 -0.24 -0.76 6.62
C ALA A 43 -1.47 -0.11 5.98
N GLU A 44 -1.63 1.21 6.11
CA GLU A 44 -2.70 1.96 5.46
C GLU A 44 -2.60 1.88 3.93
N LEU A 45 -1.40 2.06 3.37
CA LEU A 45 -1.16 1.91 1.94
C LEU A 45 -1.47 0.50 1.45
N ALA A 46 -0.99 -0.53 2.16
CA ALA A 46 -1.21 -1.93 1.81
C ALA A 46 -2.71 -2.26 1.80
N TRP A 47 -3.44 -1.84 2.85
CA TRP A 47 -4.89 -2.00 2.90
C TRP A 47 -5.58 -1.28 1.73
N ARG A 48 -5.19 -0.04 1.42
CA ARG A 48 -5.77 0.70 0.30
C ARG A 48 -5.53 0.00 -1.05
N VAL A 49 -4.34 -0.55 -1.26
CA VAL A 49 -4.00 -1.32 -2.47
C VAL A 49 -4.84 -2.59 -2.56
N GLU A 50 -4.97 -3.36 -1.48
CA GLU A 50 -5.82 -4.57 -1.46
C GLU A 50 -7.27 -4.26 -1.87
N GLN A 51 -7.83 -3.15 -1.38
CA GLN A 51 -9.19 -2.75 -1.70
C GLN A 51 -9.36 -2.37 -3.18
N LEU A 52 -8.37 -1.69 -3.76
CA LEU A 52 -8.33 -1.35 -5.19
C LEU A 52 -8.17 -2.61 -6.05
N GLU A 53 -7.28 -3.51 -5.68
CA GLU A 53 -7.09 -4.80 -6.36
C GLU A 53 -8.36 -5.65 -6.32
N ALA A 54 -9.06 -5.67 -5.19
CA ALA A 54 -10.34 -6.36 -5.07
C ALA A 54 -11.39 -5.78 -6.03
N ALA A 55 -11.45 -4.45 -6.20
CA ALA A 55 -12.35 -3.83 -7.17
C ALA A 55 -11.96 -4.17 -8.63
N LEU A 56 -10.67 -4.14 -8.96
CA LEU A 56 -10.18 -4.54 -10.28
C LEU A 56 -10.43 -6.03 -10.58
N ALA A 57 -10.32 -6.89 -9.57
CA ALA A 57 -10.60 -8.31 -9.70
C ALA A 57 -12.06 -8.57 -10.08
N LEU A 58 -13.01 -7.75 -9.61
CA LEU A 58 -14.41 -7.84 -10.04
C LEU A 58 -14.55 -7.55 -11.53
N ILE A 59 -13.90 -6.51 -12.04
CA ILE A 59 -13.91 -6.17 -13.47
C ILE A 59 -13.28 -7.30 -14.30
N ALA A 60 -12.16 -7.84 -13.84
CA ALA A 60 -11.41 -8.84 -14.60
C ALA A 60 -12.06 -10.23 -14.61
N ARG A 61 -12.82 -10.59 -13.56
CA ARG A 61 -13.25 -11.98 -13.31
C ARG A 61 -14.76 -12.18 -13.29
N VAL A 62 -15.56 -11.12 -13.18
CA VAL A 62 -17.02 -11.23 -13.07
C VAL A 62 -17.66 -10.79 -14.38
N THR A 63 -18.36 -11.73 -15.03
CA THR A 63 -19.23 -11.43 -16.18
C THR A 63 -20.68 -11.39 -15.71
N PRO A 64 -21.32 -10.21 -15.64
CA PRO A 64 -22.73 -10.13 -15.29
C PRO A 64 -23.62 -10.70 -16.39
N LYS A 65 -24.86 -11.06 -16.02
CA LYS A 65 -25.88 -11.44 -17.00
C LYS A 65 -26.24 -10.22 -17.87
N PRO A 66 -26.69 -10.41 -19.13
CA PRO A 66 -27.00 -9.31 -20.03
C PRO A 66 -28.00 -8.29 -19.46
N ASP A 67 -29.02 -8.76 -18.73
CA ASP A 67 -30.06 -7.93 -18.09
C ASP A 67 -29.56 -7.19 -16.84
N GLN A 68 -28.40 -7.55 -16.31
CA GLN A 68 -27.79 -6.97 -15.12
C GLN A 68 -26.56 -6.12 -15.42
N LEU A 69 -26.20 -5.96 -16.70
CA LEU A 69 -24.96 -5.29 -17.10
C LEU A 69 -24.91 -3.84 -16.59
N ASP A 70 -25.97 -3.07 -16.82
CA ASP A 70 -26.04 -1.66 -16.42
C ASP A 70 -25.98 -1.49 -14.89
N ALA A 71 -26.73 -2.32 -14.17
CA ALA A 71 -26.75 -2.31 -12.71
C ALA A 71 -25.37 -2.70 -12.12
N SER A 72 -24.74 -3.73 -12.69
CA SER A 72 -23.41 -4.19 -12.26
C SER A 72 -22.34 -3.13 -12.56
N TRP A 73 -22.41 -2.48 -13.71
CA TRP A 73 -21.51 -1.41 -14.08
C TRP A 73 -21.65 -0.18 -13.18
N ALA A 74 -22.88 0.22 -12.85
CA ALA A 74 -23.14 1.31 -11.91
C ALA A 74 -22.59 1.00 -10.50
N ALA A 75 -22.77 -0.24 -10.02
CA ALA A 75 -22.23 -0.67 -8.73
C ALA A 75 -20.69 -0.67 -8.71
N LEU A 76 -20.05 -1.12 -9.79
CA LEU A 76 -18.59 -1.06 -9.95
C LEU A 76 -18.06 0.38 -9.93
N GLN A 77 -18.71 1.30 -10.67
CA GLN A 77 -18.34 2.71 -10.64
C GLN A 77 -18.48 3.32 -9.24
N GLN A 78 -19.58 3.02 -8.55
CA GLN A 78 -19.81 3.55 -7.21
C GLN A 78 -18.74 3.06 -6.21
N ARG A 79 -18.36 1.78 -6.30
CA ARG A 79 -17.26 1.22 -5.52
C ARG A 79 -15.93 1.91 -5.84
N ALA A 80 -15.63 2.12 -7.12
CA ALA A 80 -14.40 2.78 -7.56
C ALA A 80 -14.32 4.23 -7.04
N ARG A 81 -15.38 5.03 -7.22
CA ARG A 81 -15.47 6.40 -6.71
C ARG A 81 -15.20 6.48 -5.21
N THR A 82 -15.77 5.53 -4.45
CA THR A 82 -15.56 5.45 -3.00
C THR A 82 -14.11 5.20 -2.64
N LEU A 83 -13.45 4.25 -3.30
CA LEU A 83 -12.04 3.92 -3.05
C LEU A 83 -11.06 5.01 -3.51
N LEU A 84 -11.43 5.76 -4.55
CA LEU A 84 -10.67 6.89 -5.05
C LEU A 84 -10.84 8.16 -4.21
N GLY A 85 -11.84 8.20 -3.31
CA GLY A 85 -12.16 9.38 -2.53
C GLY A 85 -12.89 10.47 -3.35
N GLU A 86 -13.57 10.08 -4.44
CA GLU A 86 -14.33 10.99 -5.30
C GLU A 86 -15.71 11.37 -4.74
N HIS A 87 -15.94 11.11 -3.45
CA HIS A 87 -17.08 11.67 -2.73
C HIS A 87 -16.75 13.12 -2.41
N GLY A 88 -17.39 14.03 -3.14
CA GLY A 88 -17.08 15.45 -3.11
C GLY A 88 -17.14 16.09 -1.72
N SER A 89 -16.28 17.11 -1.59
CA SER A 89 -16.27 18.21 -0.61
C SER A 89 -15.98 17.88 0.85
#